data_AF-A0A378INL8-F1
#
_entry.id   AF-A0A378INL8-F1
#
_cell.length_a   1.000
_cell.length_b   1.000
_cell.length_c   1.000
_cell.angle_alpha   90.00
_cell.angle_beta   90.00
_cell.angle_gamma   90.00
#
_symmetry.space_group_name_H-M   'P 1'
#
loop_
_entity.id
_entity.type
_entity.pdbx_description
1 polymer ?
#
loop_
_entity_poly.entity_id
_entity_poly.type
_entity_poly.pdbx_seq_one_letter_code
_entity_poly.pdbx_strand_id
1 'polypeptide(L)'
;MKDETLDNTESTYQIGLNKKREAVISAHFMHEINHKSHFQLYSSQEFTKNAVSISENLFFEHLLPALLQASEKFILERVSAASIRAKKNYKNYGLQSPDNIGISEEITEVMFDRQFLKGSKANSSRIILSEKIRTLVKEKKPIKMVIPALPYKSSSPLKSRGPLPDLSEINFLLGLYEIAKTIDSIYRKKAVDANRSLSSFTIICDGRRFNQFLNESEEIIDLYQTHLCWWIKKLNIANYIEIIDYQEVILDFLPSKMQLEKATIRAQVHDFYLNLMQPLLDPYDMPHALYKAIEADPDPELCNPEGRYIPLFKSLIYTINYTTLLNYARIHKKNYEELYVELTKHLFEPYTRLTATDFKQVETFITNTQAFEISQAKLFEYLRQSMIQEAWNATICYLAEVRSDRDLPQEPISTCFPDHIRWTIHAKPGQLAVLITTAFGDPVQPWHGIGVFMRTKNNKIKLYTLPVLALEGSKAIPVLMENRGIEQPLFYVYPDIKFKSMDDLLEKIKQGLTRKRKH
;
A
#
# COMPACT_ATOMS: atom_id res chain seq x y z
N MET A 1 35.37 12.68 18.87
CA MET A 1 35.95 11.32 18.89
C MET A 1 35.22 10.48 19.92
N LYS A 2 34.15 9.81 19.46
CA LYS A 2 33.77 8.48 19.96
C LYS A 2 33.66 7.68 18.68
N ASP A 3 34.65 6.82 18.47
CA ASP A 3 34.68 5.85 17.38
C ASP A 3 33.54 4.86 17.61
N GLU A 4 32.42 5.08 16.95
CA GLU A 4 31.55 3.96 16.59
C GLU A 4 32.23 3.26 15.42
N THR A 5 32.94 2.20 15.74
CA THR A 5 33.36 1.18 14.77
C THR A 5 32.10 0.63 14.10
N LEU A 6 31.71 1.25 12.99
CA LEU A 6 30.81 0.65 12.01
C LEU A 6 31.43 -0.68 11.61
N ASP A 7 30.77 -1.75 12.03
CA ASP A 7 31.10 -3.11 11.64
C ASP A 7 31.06 -3.21 10.11
N ASN A 8 32.23 -3.16 9.49
CA ASN A 8 32.42 -3.08 8.04
C ASN A 8 31.94 -4.34 7.30
N THR A 9 31.49 -5.37 8.04
CA THR A 9 30.94 -6.60 7.50
C THR A 9 29.46 -6.49 7.09
N GLU A 10 28.70 -5.50 7.59
CA GLU A 10 27.31 -5.23 7.18
C GLU A 10 27.18 -4.46 5.84
N SER A 11 28.29 -4.08 5.20
CA SER A 11 28.27 -3.32 3.93
C SER A 11 28.01 -4.17 2.68
N THR A 12 27.90 -5.49 2.83
CA THR A 12 27.57 -6.41 1.73
C THR A 12 26.07 -6.50 1.53
N TYR A 13 25.64 -6.34 0.28
CA TYR A 13 24.26 -6.50 -0.16
C TYR A 13 23.73 -7.89 0.23
N GLN A 14 22.85 -7.94 1.23
CA GLN A 14 22.04 -9.13 1.51
C GLN A 14 20.60 -8.87 1.05
N ILE A 15 20.16 -9.66 0.06
CA ILE A 15 18.75 -9.70 -0.33
C ILE A 15 17.98 -10.31 0.84
N GLY A 16 17.16 -9.51 1.51
CA GLY A 16 16.36 -10.04 2.61
C GLY A 16 15.87 -8.98 3.58
N LEU A 17 15.02 -9.43 4.48
CA LEU A 17 14.32 -8.65 5.50
C LEU A 17 15.29 -8.42 6.67
N ASN A 18 16.01 -7.29 6.66
CA ASN A 18 16.92 -6.92 7.76
C ASN A 18 16.11 -6.80 9.07
N LYS A 19 16.33 -7.74 10.00
CA LYS A 19 15.60 -7.83 11.27
C LYS A 19 15.61 -6.54 12.09
N LYS A 20 16.65 -5.71 11.97
CA LYS A 20 16.80 -4.48 12.79
C LYS A 20 16.29 -3.21 12.11
N ARG A 21 16.13 -3.20 10.78
CA ARG A 21 15.86 -1.98 9.98
C ARG A 21 14.61 -2.06 9.09
N GLU A 22 13.79 -3.08 9.29
CA GLU A 22 12.54 -3.21 8.54
C GLU A 22 11.37 -2.59 9.30
N ALA A 23 10.83 -1.51 8.74
CA ALA A 23 9.58 -0.90 9.19
C ALA A 23 8.39 -1.78 8.84
N VAL A 24 7.55 -2.06 9.84
CA VAL A 24 6.43 -3.01 9.67
C VAL A 24 5.24 -2.39 8.93
N ILE A 25 4.72 -1.20 9.27
CA ILE A 25 3.66 -0.53 8.46
C ILE A 25 3.72 1.00 8.63
N SER A 26 3.25 1.76 7.63
CA SER A 26 3.21 3.24 7.60
C SER A 26 1.85 3.86 7.89
N ALA A 27 0.93 3.21 8.63
CA ALA A 27 -0.46 3.67 8.78
C ALA A 27 -0.80 4.35 10.13
N HIS A 28 0.20 4.70 10.93
CA HIS A 28 0.01 5.51 12.15
C HIS A 28 -0.75 6.81 11.92
N PHE A 29 -0.65 7.37 10.70
CA PHE A 29 -1.31 8.60 10.33
C PHE A 29 -2.84 8.56 10.52
N MET A 30 -3.49 7.38 10.44
CA MET A 30 -4.94 7.30 10.61
C MET A 30 -5.38 7.66 12.02
N HIS A 31 -4.59 7.27 13.02
CA HIS A 31 -4.86 7.64 14.41
C HIS A 31 -4.87 9.16 14.55
N GLU A 32 -3.82 9.83 14.06
CA GLU A 32 -3.71 11.30 14.12
C GLU A 32 -4.81 12.02 13.31
N ILE A 33 -5.17 11.49 12.14
CA ILE A 33 -6.23 12.08 11.30
C ILE A 33 -7.59 11.91 11.96
N ASN A 34 -7.89 10.76 12.57
CA ASN A 34 -9.19 10.48 13.18
C ASN A 34 -9.49 11.36 14.39
N HIS A 35 -8.45 11.85 15.10
CA HIS A 35 -8.62 12.78 16.23
C HIS A 35 -8.77 14.25 15.80
N LYS A 36 -8.67 14.59 14.52
CA LYS A 36 -8.88 15.97 14.05
C LYS A 36 -10.37 16.28 14.01
N SER A 37 -10.82 17.15 14.92
CA SER A 37 -12.24 17.51 15.12
C SER A 37 -12.95 18.06 13.87
N HIS A 38 -12.23 18.62 12.90
CA HIS A 38 -12.77 19.15 11.66
C HIS A 38 -12.87 18.13 10.53
N PHE A 39 -12.33 16.92 10.70
CA PHE A 39 -12.44 15.85 9.72
C PHE A 39 -13.63 14.96 10.02
N GLN A 40 -14.57 14.92 9.07
CA GLN A 40 -15.78 14.13 9.13
C GLN A 40 -16.05 13.55 7.75
N LEU A 41 -16.59 12.34 7.72
CA LEU A 41 -17.13 11.78 6.49
C LEU A 41 -18.41 12.53 6.10
N TYR A 42 -18.66 12.61 4.81
CA TYR A 42 -19.96 12.98 4.30
C TYR A 42 -21.00 11.94 4.71
N SER A 43 -22.12 12.41 5.24
CA SER A 43 -23.35 11.61 5.29
C SER A 43 -23.75 11.17 3.88
N SER A 44 -24.58 10.13 3.74
CA SER A 44 -25.06 9.69 2.43
C SER A 44 -25.71 10.83 1.64
N GLN A 45 -26.48 11.70 2.30
CA GLN A 45 -27.10 12.86 1.66
C GLN A 45 -26.06 13.89 1.18
N GLU A 46 -25.04 14.18 1.99
CA GLU A 46 -23.95 15.09 1.60
C GLU A 46 -23.12 14.51 0.46
N PHE A 47 -22.84 13.21 0.51
CA PHE A 47 -22.10 12.52 -0.55
C PHE A 47 -22.86 12.61 -1.87
N THR A 48 -24.13 12.23 -1.91
CA THR A 48 -24.97 12.34 -3.13
C THR A 48 -25.07 13.78 -3.62
N LYS A 49 -25.20 14.76 -2.71
CA LYS A 49 -25.30 16.18 -3.07
C LYS A 49 -24.00 16.74 -3.64
N ASN A 50 -22.86 16.33 -3.09
CA ASN A 50 -21.55 16.84 -3.47
C ASN A 50 -20.93 16.07 -4.64
N ALA A 51 -21.36 14.83 -4.88
CA ALA A 51 -20.86 14.01 -5.96
C ALA A 51 -21.21 14.59 -7.33
N VAL A 52 -20.26 14.46 -8.25
CA VAL A 52 -20.47 14.75 -9.67
C VAL A 52 -20.21 13.48 -10.49
N SER A 53 -20.85 13.37 -11.64
CA SER A 53 -20.73 12.21 -12.52
C SER A 53 -19.80 12.49 -13.69
N ILE A 54 -19.03 11.48 -14.09
CA ILE A 54 -18.30 11.43 -15.36
C ILE A 54 -18.81 10.24 -16.17
N SER A 55 -19.17 10.48 -17.44
CA SER A 55 -19.55 9.41 -18.35
C SER A 55 -18.35 8.56 -18.73
N GLU A 56 -18.58 7.29 -19.08
CA GLU A 56 -17.50 6.41 -19.53
C GLU A 56 -16.77 6.98 -20.75
N ASN A 57 -17.50 7.55 -21.71
CA ASN A 57 -16.91 8.16 -22.89
C ASN A 57 -15.97 9.31 -22.54
N LEU A 58 -16.40 10.25 -21.68
CA LEU A 58 -15.53 11.34 -21.24
C LEU A 58 -14.28 10.83 -20.52
N PHE A 59 -14.43 9.79 -19.70
CA PHE A 59 -13.29 9.18 -19.03
C PHE A 59 -12.31 8.55 -20.03
N PHE A 60 -12.78 7.68 -20.93
CA PHE A 60 -11.93 6.90 -21.83
C PHE A 60 -11.39 7.69 -23.03
N GLU A 61 -12.11 8.70 -23.51
CA GLU A 61 -11.72 9.48 -24.68
C GLU A 61 -10.93 10.75 -24.30
N HIS A 62 -11.03 11.22 -23.05
CA HIS A 62 -10.36 12.46 -22.63
C HIS A 62 -9.43 12.28 -21.43
N LEU A 63 -9.93 11.81 -20.28
CA LEU A 63 -9.10 11.74 -19.06
C LEU A 63 -7.99 10.70 -19.18
N LEU A 64 -8.33 9.48 -19.59
CA LEU A 64 -7.38 8.38 -19.71
C LEU A 64 -6.26 8.69 -20.73
N PRO A 65 -6.56 9.22 -21.94
CA PRO A 65 -5.52 9.66 -22.87
C PRO A 65 -4.65 10.79 -22.31
N ALA A 66 -5.21 11.73 -21.55
CA ALA A 66 -4.42 12.79 -20.92
C ALA A 66 -3.42 12.23 -19.88
N LEU A 67 -3.84 11.24 -19.08
CA LEU A 67 -2.95 10.52 -18.15
C LEU A 67 -1.82 9.81 -18.90
N LEU A 68 -2.15 9.05 -19.95
CA LEU A 68 -1.18 8.31 -20.76
C LEU A 68 -0.20 9.25 -21.46
N GLN A 69 -0.68 10.33 -22.10
CA GLN A 69 0.17 11.32 -22.75
C GLN A 69 1.15 11.98 -21.77
N ALA A 70 0.69 12.29 -20.54
CA ALA A 70 1.55 12.83 -19.50
C ALA A 70 2.62 11.82 -19.06
N SER A 71 2.28 10.53 -18.98
CA SER A 71 3.24 9.45 -18.71
C SER A 71 4.25 9.29 -19.84
N GLU A 72 3.84 9.31 -21.11
CA GLU A 72 4.75 9.26 -22.27
C GLU A 72 5.78 10.40 -22.26
N LYS A 73 5.30 11.63 -22.06
CA LYS A 73 6.18 12.79 -21.94
C LYS A 73 7.18 12.62 -20.81
N PHE A 74 6.70 12.16 -19.65
CA PHE A 74 7.54 11.94 -18.49
C PHE A 74 8.59 10.84 -18.72
N ILE A 75 8.23 9.74 -19.38
CA ILE A 75 9.16 8.66 -19.77
C ILE A 75 10.29 9.21 -20.64
N LEU A 76 9.98 9.99 -21.68
CA LEU A 76 10.99 10.60 -22.55
C LEU A 76 11.94 11.52 -21.76
N GLU A 77 11.40 12.32 -20.85
CA GLU A 77 12.23 13.14 -19.94
C GLU A 77 13.13 12.27 -19.05
N ARG A 78 12.65 11.10 -18.60
CA ARG A 78 13.41 10.19 -17.73
C ARG A 78 14.49 9.42 -18.48
N VAL A 79 14.25 9.00 -19.73
CA VAL A 79 15.27 8.39 -20.60
C VAL A 79 16.48 9.31 -20.73
N SER A 80 16.24 10.57 -21.11
CA SER A 80 17.31 11.57 -21.25
C SER A 80 18.01 11.85 -19.92
N ALA A 81 17.26 11.95 -18.81
CA ALA A 81 17.84 12.20 -17.50
C ALA A 81 18.70 11.02 -17.00
N ALA A 82 18.33 9.77 -17.33
CA ALA A 82 19.11 8.59 -16.97
C ALA A 82 20.47 8.58 -17.66
N SER A 83 20.52 8.84 -18.98
CA SER A 83 21.78 8.97 -19.73
C SER A 83 22.71 10.04 -19.14
N ILE A 84 22.17 11.22 -18.82
CA ILE A 84 22.97 12.31 -18.22
C ILE A 84 23.52 11.91 -16.85
N ARG A 85 22.68 11.30 -16.00
CA ARG A 85 23.11 10.85 -14.66
C ARG A 85 24.14 9.74 -14.72
N ALA A 86 24.02 8.81 -15.67
CA ALA A 86 24.97 7.71 -15.81
C ALA A 86 26.37 8.27 -16.09
N LYS A 87 26.49 9.21 -17.04
CA LYS A 87 27.73 9.94 -17.31
C LYS A 87 28.24 10.71 -16.10
N LYS A 88 27.37 11.40 -15.36
CA LYS A 88 27.77 12.11 -14.14
C LYS A 88 28.29 11.16 -13.05
N ASN A 89 27.70 9.98 -12.94
CA ASN A 89 27.94 9.03 -11.85
C ASN A 89 28.92 7.91 -12.25
N TYR A 90 29.64 8.02 -13.37
CA TYR A 90 30.45 6.94 -13.93
C TYR A 90 31.44 6.30 -12.92
N LYS A 91 32.02 7.11 -12.03
CA LYS A 91 32.92 6.62 -10.97
C LYS A 91 32.23 5.66 -9.99
N ASN A 92 30.93 5.82 -9.76
CA ASN A 92 30.14 4.94 -8.88
C ASN A 92 29.92 3.54 -9.49
N TYR A 93 30.31 3.35 -10.76
CA TYR A 93 30.30 2.08 -11.47
C TYR A 93 31.72 1.48 -11.63
N GLY A 94 32.74 2.08 -11.00
CA GLY A 94 34.13 1.67 -11.17
C GLY A 94 34.73 2.01 -12.53
N LEU A 95 34.10 2.90 -13.31
CA LEU A 95 34.57 3.29 -14.63
C LEU A 95 35.58 4.44 -14.56
N GLN A 96 36.51 4.48 -15.51
CA GLN A 96 37.60 5.48 -15.56
C GLN A 96 37.20 6.76 -16.29
N SER A 97 36.30 6.68 -17.27
CA SER A 97 35.78 7.83 -18.03
C SER A 97 34.25 7.79 -18.17
N PRO A 98 33.56 8.95 -18.24
CA PRO A 98 32.15 9.02 -18.63
C PRO A 98 31.85 8.43 -20.00
N ASP A 99 32.84 8.31 -20.88
CA ASP A 99 32.68 7.70 -22.22
C ASP A 99 32.56 6.18 -22.16
N ASN A 100 32.91 5.55 -21.03
CA ASN A 100 32.75 4.11 -20.83
C ASN A 100 31.32 3.70 -20.41
N ILE A 101 30.41 4.66 -20.27
CA ILE A 101 29.01 4.39 -19.90
C ILE A 101 28.31 3.57 -20.98
N GLY A 102 27.76 2.44 -20.59
CA GLY A 102 26.91 1.61 -21.42
C GLY A 102 25.43 1.69 -21.04
N ILE A 103 24.62 0.90 -21.75
CA ILE A 103 23.18 0.76 -21.49
C ILE A 103 22.90 0.26 -20.07
N SER A 104 23.75 -0.62 -19.53
CA SER A 104 23.57 -1.16 -18.17
C SER A 104 23.60 -0.06 -17.11
N GLU A 105 24.53 0.90 -17.24
CA GLU A 105 24.61 2.04 -16.33
C GLU A 105 23.42 3.00 -16.52
N GLU A 106 23.00 3.25 -17.77
CA GLU A 106 21.81 4.08 -18.04
C GLU A 106 20.55 3.47 -17.41
N ILE A 107 20.31 2.17 -17.62
CA ILE A 107 19.17 1.44 -17.03
C ILE A 107 19.26 1.46 -15.50
N THR A 108 20.46 1.25 -14.95
CA THR A 108 20.67 1.32 -13.50
C THR A 108 20.26 2.71 -12.97
N GLU A 109 20.64 3.80 -13.64
CA GLU A 109 20.24 5.15 -13.22
C GLU A 109 18.74 5.43 -13.35
N VAL A 110 17.96 4.64 -14.10
CA VAL A 110 16.48 4.68 -14.03
C VAL A 110 16.03 4.21 -12.65
N MET A 111 16.55 3.08 -12.18
CA MET A 111 16.18 2.47 -10.89
C MET A 111 16.63 3.32 -9.70
N PHE A 112 17.65 4.17 -9.87
CA PHE A 112 18.11 5.15 -8.87
C PHE A 112 17.56 6.57 -9.09
N ASP A 113 16.61 6.77 -10.02
CA ASP A 113 15.98 8.08 -10.22
C ASP A 113 15.16 8.46 -8.98
N ARG A 114 15.37 9.66 -8.44
CA ARG A 114 14.58 10.18 -7.31
C ARG A 114 13.09 10.35 -7.63
N GLN A 115 12.73 10.32 -8.91
CA GLN A 115 11.35 10.32 -9.37
C GLN A 115 10.70 8.93 -9.31
N PHE A 116 11.48 7.86 -9.09
CA PHE A 116 11.00 6.48 -9.00
C PHE A 116 11.37 5.81 -7.68
N LEU A 117 12.50 6.17 -7.08
CA LEU A 117 13.05 5.55 -5.88
C LEU A 117 12.70 6.34 -4.61
N LYS A 118 12.17 5.63 -3.61
CA LYS A 118 12.00 6.05 -2.22
C LYS A 118 13.17 5.57 -1.38
N GLY A 119 13.56 6.37 -0.38
CA GLY A 119 14.61 6.01 0.58
C GLY A 119 16.04 6.29 0.10
N SER A 120 17.00 5.77 0.86
CA SER A 120 18.43 5.97 0.60
C SER A 120 18.91 5.19 -0.61
N LYS A 121 19.76 5.81 -1.42
CA LYS A 121 20.46 5.12 -2.52
C LYS A 121 21.50 4.10 -2.00
N ALA A 122 21.87 4.15 -0.73
CA ALA A 122 22.76 3.16 -0.12
C ALA A 122 22.06 1.80 0.08
N ASN A 123 20.74 1.73 -0.05
CA ASN A 123 20.00 0.48 0.10
C ASN A 123 20.33 -0.54 -1.01
N SER A 124 20.91 -0.13 -2.14
CA SER A 124 21.30 -1.03 -3.23
C SER A 124 22.61 -0.58 -3.85
N SER A 125 23.48 -1.53 -4.21
CA SER A 125 24.75 -1.25 -4.87
C SER A 125 24.55 -1.04 -6.37
N ARG A 126 24.99 0.12 -6.87
CA ARG A 126 24.99 0.43 -8.32
C ARG A 126 25.84 -0.54 -9.12
N ILE A 127 26.99 -0.95 -8.60
CA ILE A 127 27.93 -1.83 -9.28
C ILE A 127 27.26 -3.20 -9.48
N ILE A 128 26.79 -3.80 -8.39
CA ILE A 128 26.13 -5.12 -8.41
C ILE A 128 24.90 -5.10 -9.32
N LEU A 129 24.06 -4.06 -9.23
CA LEU A 129 22.86 -3.95 -10.06
C LEU A 129 23.22 -3.77 -11.55
N SER A 130 24.22 -2.93 -11.87
CA SER A 130 24.67 -2.74 -13.25
C SER A 130 25.27 -4.00 -13.83
N GLU A 131 26.03 -4.78 -13.05
CA GLU A 131 26.56 -6.08 -13.45
C GLU A 131 25.44 -7.08 -13.76
N LYS A 132 24.42 -7.19 -12.89
CA LYS A 132 23.24 -8.03 -13.15
C LYS A 132 22.55 -7.62 -14.46
N ILE A 133 22.31 -6.33 -14.67
CA ILE A 133 21.71 -5.81 -15.90
C ILE A 133 22.60 -6.08 -17.12
N ARG A 134 23.93 -5.92 -16.99
CA ARG A 134 24.90 -6.19 -18.07
C ARG A 134 24.85 -7.63 -18.53
N THR A 135 24.75 -8.59 -17.61
CA THR A 135 24.58 -10.00 -17.95
C THR A 135 23.29 -10.23 -18.73
N LEU A 136 22.15 -9.71 -18.24
CA LEU A 136 20.86 -9.81 -18.93
C LEU A 136 20.90 -9.19 -20.34
N VAL A 137 21.51 -8.02 -20.48
CA VAL A 137 21.67 -7.32 -21.76
C VAL A 137 22.54 -8.10 -22.73
N LYS A 138 23.66 -8.66 -22.26
CA LYS A 138 24.56 -9.50 -23.08
C LYS A 138 23.84 -10.76 -23.60
N GLU A 139 22.99 -11.35 -22.77
CA GLU A 139 22.19 -12.54 -23.09
C GLU A 139 20.90 -12.23 -23.85
N LYS A 140 20.62 -10.96 -24.18
CA LYS A 140 19.38 -10.50 -24.81
C LYS A 140 18.12 -10.92 -24.03
N LYS A 141 18.22 -11.05 -22.71
CA LYS A 141 17.11 -11.38 -21.82
C LYS A 141 16.35 -10.12 -21.40
N PRO A 142 15.03 -10.21 -21.18
CA PRO A 142 14.26 -9.10 -20.63
C PRO A 142 14.66 -8.82 -19.17
N ILE A 143 14.57 -7.56 -18.77
CA ILE A 143 14.80 -7.11 -17.40
C ILE A 143 13.47 -7.17 -16.65
N LYS A 144 13.26 -8.29 -15.96
CA LYS A 144 12.05 -8.53 -15.18
C LYS A 144 12.21 -7.99 -13.76
N MET A 145 11.15 -7.39 -13.24
CA MET A 145 11.06 -6.83 -11.90
C MET A 145 9.89 -7.45 -11.16
N VAL A 146 9.99 -7.58 -9.83
CA VAL A 146 8.92 -8.14 -9.00
C VAL A 146 8.64 -7.24 -7.81
N ILE A 147 7.37 -7.00 -7.50
CA ILE A 147 6.94 -6.14 -6.39
C ILE A 147 5.67 -6.67 -5.71
N PRO A 148 5.70 -6.96 -4.40
CA PRO A 148 4.49 -7.20 -3.62
C PRO A 148 3.75 -5.89 -3.39
N ALA A 149 2.49 -5.84 -3.82
CA ALA A 149 1.61 -4.68 -3.71
C ALA A 149 0.19 -5.07 -4.09
N LEU A 150 -0.75 -4.13 -3.88
CA LEU A 150 -2.13 -4.24 -4.33
C LEU A 150 -2.85 -5.49 -3.76
N PRO A 151 -2.94 -5.66 -2.42
CA PRO A 151 -3.64 -6.79 -1.81
C PRO A 151 -5.13 -6.79 -2.16
N TYR A 152 -5.82 -5.73 -1.76
CA TYR A 152 -7.23 -5.41 -1.99
C TYR A 152 -7.49 -3.99 -1.49
N LYS A 153 -8.59 -3.36 -1.92
CA LYS A 153 -8.98 -2.02 -1.44
C LYS A 153 -9.47 -2.08 0.00
N SER A 154 -8.92 -1.24 0.88
CA SER A 154 -9.24 -1.29 2.31
C SER A 154 -10.73 -1.07 2.58
N SER A 155 -11.34 -2.02 3.29
CA SER A 155 -12.75 -1.98 3.73
C SER A 155 -13.03 -1.02 4.89
N SER A 156 -12.02 -0.25 5.34
CA SER A 156 -12.22 0.79 6.34
C SER A 156 -12.97 1.99 5.73
N PRO A 157 -14.14 2.38 6.27
CA PRO A 157 -14.89 3.55 5.78
C PRO A 157 -14.12 4.87 5.87
N LEU A 158 -13.10 4.93 6.75
CA LEU A 158 -12.25 6.11 6.89
C LEU A 158 -11.23 6.25 5.75
N LYS A 159 -10.92 5.15 5.06
CA LYS A 159 -9.87 5.06 4.04
C LYS A 159 -10.43 5.00 2.63
N SER A 160 -11.54 4.29 2.41
CA SER A 160 -12.16 4.14 1.10
C SER A 160 -13.70 4.09 1.19
N ARG A 161 -14.40 4.18 0.04
CA ARG A 161 -15.87 4.08 -0.10
C ARG A 161 -16.32 2.87 -0.92
N GLY A 162 -15.42 1.91 -1.17
CA GLY A 162 -15.79 0.72 -1.92
C GLY A 162 -14.59 -0.16 -2.25
N PRO A 163 -14.86 -1.39 -2.72
CA PRO A 163 -13.85 -2.43 -2.85
C PRO A 163 -13.05 -2.38 -4.15
N LEU A 164 -13.44 -1.55 -5.12
CA LEU A 164 -12.83 -1.58 -6.46
C LEU A 164 -11.57 -0.71 -6.55
N PRO A 165 -10.64 -1.03 -7.47
CA PRO A 165 -9.55 -0.12 -7.83
C PRO A 165 -10.09 1.21 -8.41
N ASP A 166 -9.49 2.31 -7.95
CA ASP A 166 -9.81 3.68 -8.39
C ASP A 166 -8.59 4.37 -9.03
N LEU A 167 -8.62 5.69 -9.22
CA LEU A 167 -7.48 6.41 -9.80
C LEU A 167 -6.17 6.28 -8.99
N SER A 168 -6.21 5.92 -7.71
CA SER A 168 -5.01 5.61 -6.92
C SER A 168 -4.27 4.39 -7.46
N GLU A 169 -4.98 3.28 -7.66
CA GLU A 169 -4.39 2.06 -8.22
C GLU A 169 -3.94 2.29 -9.66
N ILE A 170 -4.74 2.97 -10.47
CA ILE A 170 -4.37 3.34 -11.85
C ILE A 170 -3.08 4.18 -11.87
N ASN A 171 -2.96 5.14 -10.95
CA ASN A 171 -1.76 5.97 -10.82
C ASN A 171 -0.52 5.15 -10.45
N PHE A 172 -0.68 4.14 -9.59
CA PHE A 172 0.38 3.22 -9.19
C PHE A 172 0.81 2.32 -10.36
N LEU A 173 -0.15 1.73 -11.08
CA LEU A 173 0.10 0.93 -12.29
C LEU A 173 0.84 1.76 -13.36
N LEU A 174 0.40 2.99 -13.61
CA LEU A 174 1.09 3.93 -14.50
C LEU A 174 2.50 4.24 -14.00
N GLY A 175 2.72 4.30 -12.69
CA GLY A 175 4.06 4.52 -12.14
C GLY A 175 5.02 3.36 -12.38
N LEU A 176 4.57 2.11 -12.25
CA LEU A 176 5.35 0.93 -12.59
C LEU A 176 5.59 0.84 -14.11
N TYR A 177 4.57 1.16 -14.90
CA TYR A 177 4.67 1.25 -16.35
C TYR A 177 5.73 2.27 -16.79
N GLU A 178 5.73 3.47 -16.19
CA GLU A 178 6.72 4.51 -16.49
C GLU A 178 8.15 4.03 -16.24
N ILE A 179 8.39 3.25 -15.17
CA ILE A 179 9.70 2.66 -14.88
C ILE A 179 10.06 1.63 -15.97
N ALA A 180 9.20 0.64 -16.19
CA ALA A 180 9.45 -0.45 -17.13
C ALA A 180 9.65 0.07 -18.56
N LYS A 181 8.81 1.02 -19.01
CA LYS A 181 8.92 1.60 -20.35
C LYS A 181 10.12 2.51 -20.51
N THR A 182 10.57 3.21 -19.46
CA THR A 182 11.84 3.95 -19.49
C THR A 182 13.02 3.00 -19.71
N ILE A 183 13.05 1.85 -19.01
CA ILE A 183 14.07 0.81 -19.17
C ILE A 183 14.01 0.21 -20.58
N ASP A 184 12.81 -0.20 -21.02
CA ASP A 184 12.58 -0.76 -22.37
C ASP A 184 13.05 0.19 -23.48
N SER A 185 12.73 1.49 -23.36
CA SER A 185 13.17 2.51 -24.33
C SER A 185 14.68 2.66 -24.40
N ILE A 186 15.39 2.55 -23.28
CA ILE A 186 16.86 2.58 -23.25
C ILE A 186 17.43 1.28 -23.85
N TYR A 187 16.88 0.13 -23.46
CA TYR A 187 17.37 -1.17 -23.89
C TYR A 187 17.21 -1.38 -25.41
N ARG A 188 16.07 -0.95 -25.99
CA ARG A 188 15.81 -1.03 -27.44
C ARG A 188 16.85 -0.33 -28.31
N LYS A 189 17.60 0.66 -27.79
CA LYS A 189 18.72 1.29 -28.51
C LYS A 189 19.79 0.28 -28.98
N LYS A 190 19.88 -0.91 -28.36
CA LYS A 190 20.79 -2.01 -28.78
C LYS A 190 20.09 -3.26 -29.32
N ALA A 191 18.79 -3.42 -29.08
CA ALA A 191 18.05 -4.62 -29.47
C ALA A 191 16.95 -4.26 -30.47
N VAL A 192 17.29 -4.36 -31.76
CA VAL A 192 16.44 -3.89 -32.88
C VAL A 192 15.23 -4.81 -33.14
N ASP A 193 15.29 -6.09 -32.75
CA ASP A 193 14.31 -7.13 -33.16
C ASP A 193 13.40 -7.67 -32.03
N ALA A 194 13.15 -6.91 -30.97
CA ALA A 194 12.29 -7.38 -29.89
C ALA A 194 10.80 -7.09 -30.17
N ASN A 195 10.06 -8.06 -30.72
CA ASN A 195 8.58 -8.05 -30.84
C ASN A 195 7.84 -8.06 -29.48
N ARG A 196 8.59 -8.11 -28.37
CA ARG A 196 8.07 -8.13 -26.99
C ARG A 196 8.73 -7.04 -26.17
N SER A 197 8.14 -6.69 -25.04
CA SER A 197 8.77 -5.80 -24.05
C SER A 197 10.07 -6.40 -23.53
N LEU A 198 11.10 -5.56 -23.38
CA LEU A 198 12.40 -5.91 -22.82
C LEU A 198 12.48 -5.60 -21.33
N SER A 199 11.40 -5.09 -20.73
CA SER A 199 11.26 -4.88 -19.31
C SER A 199 9.81 -4.96 -18.87
N SER A 200 9.57 -5.57 -17.71
CA SER A 200 8.24 -5.74 -17.15
C SER A 200 8.28 -5.82 -15.62
N PHE A 201 7.13 -5.53 -14.99
CA PHE A 201 6.84 -5.81 -13.59
C PHE A 201 5.85 -6.96 -13.47
N THR A 202 6.15 -7.89 -12.57
CA THR A 202 5.18 -8.81 -11.98
C THR A 202 4.81 -8.28 -10.60
N ILE A 203 3.54 -7.94 -10.41
CA ILE A 203 3.00 -7.52 -9.12
C ILE A 203 2.50 -8.76 -8.38
N ILE A 204 3.02 -9.00 -7.18
CA ILE A 204 2.57 -10.09 -6.32
C ILE A 204 1.47 -9.55 -5.40
N CYS A 205 0.22 -9.83 -5.73
CA CYS A 205 -0.93 -9.44 -4.91
C CYS A 205 -0.96 -10.32 -3.65
N ASP A 206 -0.89 -9.72 -2.47
CA ASP A 206 -0.81 -10.42 -1.19
C ASP A 206 -2.13 -10.38 -0.40
N GLY A 207 -3.27 -10.16 -1.08
CA GLY A 207 -4.58 -10.11 -0.42
C GLY A 207 -4.94 -11.39 0.31
N ARG A 208 -4.90 -12.54 -0.39
CA ARG A 208 -5.20 -13.87 0.19
C ARG A 208 -4.19 -14.32 1.25
N ARG A 209 -3.05 -13.63 1.37
CA ARG A 209 -2.07 -13.88 2.42
C ARG A 209 -2.55 -13.40 3.79
N PHE A 210 -3.29 -12.30 3.83
CA PHE A 210 -3.68 -11.63 5.08
C PHE A 210 -5.20 -11.67 5.33
N ASN A 211 -6.02 -12.03 4.33
CA ASN A 211 -7.47 -11.90 4.36
C ASN A 211 -8.15 -12.54 5.59
N GLN A 212 -7.73 -13.75 5.98
CA GLN A 212 -8.38 -14.52 7.05
C GLN A 212 -8.42 -13.77 8.39
N PHE A 213 -7.33 -13.10 8.78
CA PHE A 213 -7.26 -12.36 10.04
C PHE A 213 -7.52 -10.85 9.88
N LEU A 214 -7.74 -10.38 8.66
CA LEU A 214 -8.28 -9.05 8.38
C LEU A 214 -9.79 -9.08 8.09
N ASN A 215 -10.39 -10.28 8.14
CA ASN A 215 -11.79 -10.58 7.84
C ASN A 215 -12.24 -10.06 6.47
N GLU A 216 -11.34 -10.12 5.48
CA GLU A 216 -11.65 -9.78 4.11
C GLU A 216 -12.09 -11.02 3.33
N SER A 217 -13.19 -10.93 2.60
CA SER A 217 -13.71 -12.04 1.83
C SER A 217 -12.87 -12.31 0.58
N GLU A 218 -12.75 -13.57 0.16
CA GLU A 218 -12.05 -13.94 -1.07
C GLU A 218 -12.76 -13.36 -2.29
N GLU A 219 -14.09 -13.25 -2.28
CA GLU A 219 -14.88 -12.67 -3.36
C GLU A 219 -14.50 -11.20 -3.62
N ILE A 220 -14.22 -10.42 -2.57
CA ILE A 220 -13.78 -9.02 -2.71
C ILE A 220 -12.36 -8.94 -3.27
N ILE A 221 -11.47 -9.85 -2.88
CA ILE A 221 -10.10 -9.92 -3.40
C ILE A 221 -10.12 -10.29 -4.89
N ASP A 222 -10.91 -11.30 -5.26
CA ASP A 222 -11.08 -11.74 -6.65
C ASP A 222 -11.67 -10.63 -7.52
N LEU A 223 -12.68 -9.93 -6.99
CA LEU A 223 -13.28 -8.77 -7.66
C LEU A 223 -12.26 -7.66 -7.88
N TYR A 224 -11.47 -7.32 -6.85
CA TYR A 224 -10.43 -6.30 -6.94
C TYR A 224 -9.35 -6.68 -7.96
N GLN A 225 -8.82 -7.90 -7.92
CA GLN A 225 -7.81 -8.39 -8.86
C GLN A 225 -8.34 -8.45 -10.30
N THR A 226 -9.59 -8.89 -10.49
CA THR A 226 -10.26 -8.88 -11.80
C THR A 226 -10.33 -7.47 -12.38
N HIS A 227 -10.68 -6.47 -11.56
CA HIS A 227 -10.72 -5.07 -11.99
C HIS A 227 -9.33 -4.49 -12.24
N LEU A 228 -8.29 -4.90 -11.50
CA LEU A 228 -6.91 -4.53 -11.82
C LEU A 228 -6.49 -5.06 -13.20
N CYS A 229 -6.77 -6.33 -13.48
CA CYS A 229 -6.54 -6.95 -14.79
C CYS A 229 -7.29 -6.20 -15.90
N TRP A 230 -8.54 -5.82 -15.65
CA TRP A 230 -9.32 -5.00 -16.58
C TRP A 230 -8.68 -3.64 -16.82
N TRP A 231 -8.20 -2.95 -15.77
CA TRP A 231 -7.50 -1.67 -15.90
C TRP A 231 -6.19 -1.81 -16.68
N ILE A 232 -5.39 -2.85 -16.44
CA ILE A 232 -4.16 -3.13 -17.18
C ILE A 232 -4.45 -3.25 -18.68
N LYS A 233 -5.55 -3.93 -19.05
CA LYS A 233 -6.01 -4.03 -20.45
C LYS A 233 -6.47 -2.67 -20.99
N LYS A 234 -7.29 -1.92 -20.25
CA LYS A 234 -7.80 -0.60 -20.66
C LYS A 234 -6.72 0.46 -20.81
N LEU A 235 -5.67 0.40 -19.99
CA LEU A 235 -4.49 1.25 -20.07
C LEU A 235 -3.54 0.83 -21.22
N ASN A 236 -3.77 -0.34 -21.84
CA ASN A 236 -2.91 -0.94 -22.84
C ASN A 236 -1.45 -1.13 -22.34
N ILE A 237 -1.30 -1.59 -21.09
CA ILE A 237 0.02 -1.81 -20.45
C ILE A 237 0.30 -3.27 -20.11
N ALA A 238 -0.51 -4.22 -20.61
CA ALA A 238 -0.37 -5.66 -20.35
C ALA A 238 1.00 -6.24 -20.78
N ASN A 239 1.69 -5.60 -21.74
CA ASN A 239 3.04 -6.01 -22.12
C ASN A 239 4.09 -5.64 -21.06
N TYR A 240 3.78 -4.74 -20.14
CA TYR A 240 4.72 -4.23 -19.13
C TYR A 240 4.35 -4.65 -17.71
N ILE A 241 3.07 -4.90 -17.44
CA ILE A 241 2.57 -5.20 -16.09
C ILE A 241 1.77 -6.50 -16.11
N GLU A 242 2.12 -7.39 -15.21
CA GLU A 242 1.41 -8.62 -14.87
C GLU A 242 1.06 -8.61 -13.38
N ILE A 243 -0.03 -9.25 -13.01
CA ILE A 243 -0.40 -9.49 -11.61
C ILE A 243 -0.53 -10.99 -11.38
N ILE A 244 -0.09 -11.46 -10.22
CA ILE A 244 -0.21 -12.85 -9.77
C ILE A 244 -0.44 -12.87 -8.26
N ASP A 245 -1.19 -13.84 -7.76
CA ASP A 245 -1.46 -13.95 -6.32
C ASP A 245 -0.28 -14.56 -5.56
N TYR A 246 -0.03 -14.06 -4.34
CA TYR A 246 1.04 -14.54 -3.48
C TYR A 246 0.90 -16.02 -3.14
N GLN A 247 -0.31 -16.50 -2.83
CA GLN A 247 -0.51 -17.89 -2.44
C GLN A 247 -0.24 -18.84 -3.62
N GLU A 248 -0.66 -18.47 -4.82
CA GLU A 248 -0.34 -19.19 -6.06
C GLU A 248 1.18 -19.25 -6.28
N VAL A 249 1.88 -18.12 -6.09
CA VAL A 249 3.34 -18.07 -6.21
C VAL A 249 4.04 -19.02 -5.24
N ILE A 250 3.63 -19.01 -3.97
CA ILE A 250 4.24 -19.87 -2.96
C ILE A 250 3.94 -21.34 -3.25
N LEU A 251 2.71 -21.67 -3.64
CA LEU A 251 2.31 -23.03 -3.93
C LEU A 251 3.08 -23.61 -5.13
N ASP A 252 3.18 -22.83 -6.21
CA ASP A 252 3.68 -23.30 -7.50
C ASP A 252 5.21 -23.22 -7.62
N PHE A 253 5.85 -22.24 -6.98
CA PHE A 253 7.28 -21.94 -7.20
C PHE A 253 8.17 -22.07 -5.96
N LEU A 254 7.63 -22.00 -4.74
CA LEU A 254 8.46 -22.16 -3.54
C LEU A 254 8.75 -23.66 -3.33
N PRO A 255 10.01 -24.09 -3.10
CA PRO A 255 10.29 -25.50 -2.85
C PRO A 255 9.49 -26.03 -1.66
N SER A 256 8.91 -27.24 -1.77
CA SER A 256 7.99 -27.80 -0.75
C SER A 256 8.60 -27.86 0.65
N LYS A 257 9.93 -28.08 0.74
CA LYS A 257 10.65 -28.01 2.02
C LYS A 257 10.55 -26.63 2.67
N MET A 258 10.72 -25.56 1.90
CA MET A 258 10.59 -24.19 2.39
C MET A 258 9.13 -23.82 2.70
N GLN A 259 8.16 -24.38 1.96
CA GLN A 259 6.74 -24.22 2.29
C GLN A 259 6.41 -24.81 3.67
N LEU A 260 6.90 -26.02 3.97
CA LEU A 260 6.72 -26.67 5.27
C LEU A 260 7.43 -25.91 6.40
N GLU A 261 8.64 -25.42 6.14
CA GLU A 261 9.41 -24.62 7.09
C GLU A 261 8.71 -23.30 7.40
N LYS A 262 8.20 -22.59 6.38
CA LYS A 262 7.38 -21.39 6.52
C LYS A 262 6.16 -21.65 7.41
N ALA A 263 5.41 -22.72 7.15
CA ALA A 263 4.25 -23.07 7.97
C ALA A 263 4.62 -23.36 9.43
N THR A 264 5.74 -24.06 9.65
CA THR A 264 6.26 -24.35 10.99
C THR A 264 6.65 -23.07 11.74
N ILE A 265 7.38 -22.17 11.09
CA ILE A 265 7.76 -20.87 11.67
C ILE A 265 6.50 -20.05 12.00
N ARG A 266 5.52 -20.00 11.10
CA ARG A 266 4.27 -19.25 11.33
C ARG A 266 3.57 -19.74 12.61
N ALA A 267 3.40 -21.06 12.77
CA ALA A 267 2.75 -21.63 13.94
C ALA A 267 3.51 -21.31 15.23
N GLN A 268 4.84 -21.50 15.24
CA GLN A 268 5.69 -21.20 16.39
C GLN A 268 5.64 -19.73 16.80
N VAL A 269 5.72 -18.81 15.82
CA VAL A 269 5.67 -17.37 16.09
C VAL A 269 4.29 -16.94 16.57
N HIS A 270 3.22 -17.50 15.98
CA HIS A 270 1.86 -17.25 16.43
C HIS A 270 1.69 -17.62 17.90
N ASP A 271 2.02 -18.86 18.29
CA ASP A 271 1.85 -19.34 19.66
C ASP A 271 2.70 -18.53 20.64
N PHE A 272 3.91 -18.16 20.23
CA PHE A 272 4.79 -17.31 21.01
C PHE A 272 4.18 -15.91 21.26
N TYR A 273 3.74 -15.21 20.23
CA TYR A 273 3.13 -13.88 20.39
C TYR A 273 1.77 -13.95 21.07
N LEU A 274 0.99 -15.02 20.88
CA LEU A 274 -0.28 -15.24 21.57
C LEU A 274 -0.05 -15.33 23.08
N ASN A 275 0.87 -16.18 23.52
CA ASN A 275 1.19 -16.34 24.94
C ASN A 275 1.79 -15.07 25.56
N LEU A 276 2.53 -14.29 24.76
CA LEU A 276 3.19 -13.07 25.21
C LEU A 276 2.24 -11.86 25.29
N MET A 277 1.45 -11.62 24.24
CA MET A 277 0.69 -10.38 24.06
C MET A 277 -0.74 -10.49 24.56
N GLN A 278 -1.39 -11.65 24.47
CA GLN A 278 -2.78 -11.79 24.90
C GLN A 278 -3.00 -11.45 26.40
N PRO A 279 -2.12 -11.86 27.34
CA PRO A 279 -2.29 -11.51 28.76
C PRO A 279 -2.08 -10.02 29.07
N LEU A 280 -1.49 -9.25 28.14
CA LEU A 280 -1.20 -7.83 28.34
C LEU A 280 -2.39 -6.92 27.97
N LEU A 281 -3.35 -7.46 27.22
CA LEU A 281 -4.49 -6.67 26.75
C LEU A 281 -5.43 -6.34 27.90
N ASP A 282 -5.57 -5.05 28.19
CA ASP A 282 -6.59 -4.50 29.07
C ASP A 282 -7.40 -3.43 28.32
N PRO A 283 -8.58 -3.78 27.79
CA PRO A 283 -9.41 -2.82 27.06
C PRO A 283 -9.87 -1.62 27.89
N TYR A 284 -9.84 -1.69 29.22
CA TYR A 284 -10.19 -0.57 30.10
C TYR A 284 -9.01 0.39 30.36
N ASP A 285 -7.77 -0.07 30.19
CA ASP A 285 -6.55 0.71 30.37
C ASP A 285 -5.59 0.50 29.20
N MET A 286 -6.05 0.93 28.02
CA MET A 286 -5.25 0.82 26.79
C MET A 286 -3.90 1.54 26.88
N PRO A 287 -3.74 2.74 27.47
CA PRO A 287 -2.42 3.35 27.63
C PRO A 287 -1.41 2.43 28.34
N HIS A 288 -1.82 1.78 29.43
CA HIS A 288 -0.96 0.84 30.14
C HIS A 288 -0.72 -0.46 29.37
N ALA A 289 -1.75 -1.01 28.74
CA ALA A 289 -1.63 -2.20 27.89
C ALA A 289 -0.63 -1.98 26.73
N LEU A 290 -0.71 -0.81 26.08
CA LEU A 290 0.20 -0.42 25.01
C LEU A 290 1.65 -0.29 25.53
N TYR A 291 1.85 0.36 26.67
CA TYR A 291 3.18 0.50 27.29
C TYR A 291 3.81 -0.86 27.60
N LYS A 292 3.06 -1.77 28.25
CA LYS A 292 3.54 -3.12 28.55
C LYS A 292 3.89 -3.92 27.30
N ALA A 293 3.09 -3.80 26.25
CA ALA A 293 3.36 -4.48 24.99
C ALA A 293 4.61 -3.95 24.29
N ILE A 294 4.93 -2.65 24.40
CA ILE A 294 6.20 -2.08 23.93
C ILE A 294 7.37 -2.71 24.69
N GLU A 295 7.29 -2.76 26.03
CA GLU A 295 8.36 -3.35 26.86
C GLU A 295 8.55 -4.86 26.60
N ALA A 296 7.46 -5.56 26.29
CA ALA A 296 7.46 -7.00 26.05
C ALA A 296 7.85 -7.39 24.62
N ASP A 297 7.81 -6.48 23.64
CA ASP A 297 8.03 -6.82 22.22
C ASP A 297 9.45 -7.39 22.00
N PRO A 298 9.57 -8.67 21.60
CA PRO A 298 10.85 -9.35 21.45
C PRO A 298 11.57 -8.99 20.14
N ASP A 299 10.95 -8.17 19.29
CA ASP A 299 11.47 -7.79 17.98
C ASP A 299 11.51 -6.26 17.81
N PRO A 300 12.33 -5.55 18.62
CA PRO A 300 12.41 -4.09 18.58
C PRO A 300 13.01 -3.59 17.25
N GLU A 301 12.52 -2.44 16.78
CA GLU A 301 13.02 -1.79 15.57
C GLU A 301 13.93 -0.61 15.96
N LEU A 302 15.16 -0.55 15.41
CA LEU A 302 16.12 0.50 15.78
C LEU A 302 15.60 1.93 15.52
N CYS A 303 14.71 2.07 14.55
CA CYS A 303 14.16 3.36 14.14
C CYS A 303 12.79 3.66 14.79
N ASN A 304 12.25 2.75 15.61
CA ASN A 304 10.95 2.92 16.25
C ASN A 304 10.98 2.43 17.72
N PRO A 305 10.95 3.34 18.71
CA PRO A 305 10.99 2.96 20.12
C PRO A 305 9.74 2.19 20.58
N GLU A 306 8.64 2.19 19.80
CA GLU A 306 7.43 1.40 20.10
C GLU A 306 7.55 -0.07 19.64
N GLY A 307 8.70 -0.50 19.12
CA GLY A 307 8.88 -1.85 18.58
C GLY A 307 8.13 -2.06 17.27
N ARG A 308 7.63 -3.27 17.02
CA ARG A 308 6.88 -3.65 15.81
C ARG A 308 5.41 -3.91 16.09
N TYR A 309 5.10 -4.48 17.24
CA TYR A 309 3.75 -4.92 17.58
C TYR A 309 2.78 -3.73 17.68
N ILE A 310 3.10 -2.72 18.49
CA ILE A 310 2.20 -1.58 18.69
C ILE A 310 1.98 -0.76 17.41
N PRO A 311 3.03 -0.45 16.62
CA PRO A 311 2.86 0.16 15.31
C PRO A 311 1.90 -0.58 14.38
N LEU A 312 2.05 -1.89 14.31
CA LEU A 312 1.19 -2.75 13.51
C LEU A 312 -0.24 -2.74 14.05
N PHE A 313 -0.44 -2.87 15.35
CA PHE A 313 -1.75 -2.80 16.00
C PHE A 313 -2.47 -1.48 15.68
N LYS A 314 -1.78 -0.35 15.86
CA LYS A 314 -2.32 1.00 15.53
C LYS A 314 -2.68 1.13 14.04
N SER A 315 -2.01 0.40 13.16
CA SER A 315 -2.34 0.35 11.73
C SER A 315 -3.56 -0.54 11.42
N LEU A 316 -3.59 -1.74 12.01
CA LEU A 316 -4.61 -2.75 11.73
C LEU A 316 -5.97 -2.38 12.31
N ILE A 317 -6.01 -1.64 13.43
CA ILE A 317 -7.27 -1.18 14.03
C ILE A 317 -8.11 -0.29 13.09
N TYR A 318 -7.46 0.35 12.10
CA TYR A 318 -8.12 1.13 11.04
C TYR A 318 -8.15 0.40 9.70
N THR A 319 -7.97 -0.92 9.66
CA THR A 319 -7.88 -1.72 8.43
C THR A 319 -8.81 -2.91 8.45
N ILE A 320 -8.97 -3.55 9.61
CA ILE A 320 -9.78 -4.76 9.78
C ILE A 320 -11.26 -4.48 9.48
N ASN A 321 -11.90 -5.46 8.86
CA ASN A 321 -13.34 -5.55 8.74
C ASN A 321 -13.91 -6.24 9.99
N TYR A 322 -14.50 -5.49 10.91
CA TYR A 322 -14.84 -6.05 12.23
C TYR A 322 -16.07 -6.96 12.17
N THR A 323 -15.86 -8.25 12.40
CA THR A 323 -16.91 -9.28 12.23
C THR A 323 -18.04 -9.06 13.23
N THR A 324 -17.69 -8.76 14.49
CA THR A 324 -18.69 -8.51 15.55
C THR A 324 -19.54 -7.29 15.22
N LEU A 325 -18.90 -6.21 14.75
CA LEU A 325 -19.57 -4.97 14.37
C LEU A 325 -20.47 -5.15 13.15
N LEU A 326 -19.97 -5.84 12.11
CA LEU A 326 -20.72 -6.13 10.89
C LEU A 326 -21.95 -7.00 11.18
N ASN A 327 -21.79 -8.03 12.02
CA ASN A 327 -22.90 -8.89 12.43
C ASN A 327 -23.98 -8.11 13.19
N TYR A 328 -23.57 -7.28 14.16
CA TYR A 328 -24.50 -6.41 14.88
C TYR A 328 -25.25 -5.47 13.91
N ALA A 329 -24.52 -4.79 13.03
CA ALA A 329 -25.10 -3.86 12.06
C ALA A 329 -26.13 -4.56 11.15
N ARG A 330 -25.81 -5.76 10.66
CA ARG A 330 -26.70 -6.55 9.80
C ARG A 330 -27.97 -7.01 10.53
N ILE A 331 -27.83 -7.61 11.72
CA ILE A 331 -28.96 -8.17 12.48
C ILE A 331 -29.93 -7.06 12.92
N HIS A 332 -29.38 -5.93 13.39
CA HIS A 332 -30.15 -4.81 13.92
C HIS A 332 -30.44 -3.71 12.88
N LYS A 333 -30.13 -3.97 11.60
CA LYS A 333 -30.33 -3.03 10.46
C LYS A 333 -29.75 -1.63 10.73
N LYS A 334 -28.56 -1.57 11.33
CA LYS A 334 -27.82 -0.32 11.56
C LYS A 334 -26.86 -0.05 10.42
N ASN A 335 -26.49 1.22 10.24
CA ASN A 335 -25.44 1.60 9.31
C ASN A 335 -24.06 1.23 9.88
N TYR A 336 -23.36 0.30 9.24
CA TYR A 336 -22.03 -0.14 9.65
C TYR A 336 -21.01 1.01 9.65
N GLU A 337 -21.05 1.88 8.64
CA GLU A 337 -20.07 2.97 8.48
C GLU A 337 -20.20 4.00 9.61
N GLU A 338 -21.44 4.38 9.96
CA GLU A 338 -21.70 5.30 11.08
C GLU A 338 -21.23 4.71 12.41
N LEU A 339 -21.52 3.43 12.66
CA LEU A 339 -21.06 2.74 13.86
C LEU A 339 -19.53 2.62 13.91
N TYR A 340 -18.89 2.32 12.79
CA TYR A 340 -17.43 2.24 12.69
C TYR A 340 -16.81 3.59 13.03
N VAL A 341 -17.30 4.68 12.44
CA VAL A 341 -16.81 6.04 12.71
C VAL A 341 -16.99 6.42 14.18
N GLU A 342 -18.15 6.10 14.77
CA GLU A 342 -18.43 6.41 16.17
C GLU A 342 -17.48 5.65 17.11
N LEU A 343 -17.38 4.33 16.95
CA LEU A 343 -16.52 3.50 17.81
C LEU A 343 -15.04 3.82 17.61
N THR A 344 -14.61 4.15 16.39
CA THR A 344 -13.20 4.47 16.12
C THR A 344 -12.72 5.76 16.77
N LYS A 345 -13.62 6.72 17.06
CA LYS A 345 -13.28 7.96 17.78
C LYS A 345 -12.95 7.71 19.26
N HIS A 346 -13.56 6.69 19.85
CA HIS A 346 -13.42 6.35 21.27
C HIS A 346 -12.65 5.04 21.48
N LEU A 347 -11.80 4.60 20.52
CA LEU A 347 -11.13 3.29 20.62
C LEU A 347 -10.40 3.08 21.94
N PHE A 348 -9.68 4.08 22.44
CA PHE A 348 -8.88 3.97 23.65
C PHE A 348 -9.55 4.57 24.88
N GLU A 349 -10.85 4.89 24.80
CA GLU A 349 -11.64 5.48 25.87
C GLU A 349 -12.86 4.58 26.15
N PRO A 350 -12.95 3.94 27.33
CA PRO A 350 -14.11 3.10 27.65
C PRO A 350 -15.38 3.94 27.79
N TYR A 351 -16.50 3.45 27.25
CA TYR A 351 -17.81 4.10 27.40
C TYR A 351 -18.42 3.85 28.78
N THR A 352 -18.19 2.65 29.31
CA THR A 352 -18.64 2.21 30.64
C THR A 352 -17.85 0.98 31.06
N ARG A 353 -18.13 0.44 32.26
CA ARG A 353 -17.53 -0.82 32.71
C ARG A 353 -18.56 -1.94 32.64
N LEU A 354 -18.23 -3.03 31.96
CA LEU A 354 -19.10 -4.20 31.82
C LEU A 354 -18.79 -5.24 32.90
N THR A 355 -19.85 -5.74 33.53
CA THR A 355 -19.80 -6.94 34.37
C THR A 355 -19.93 -8.21 33.53
N ALA A 356 -19.61 -9.37 34.09
CA ALA A 356 -19.81 -10.66 33.40
C ALA A 356 -21.27 -10.90 32.98
N THR A 357 -22.24 -10.36 33.74
CA THR A 357 -23.66 -10.41 33.38
C THR A 357 -23.95 -9.50 32.19
N ASP A 358 -23.35 -8.30 32.13
CA ASP A 358 -23.52 -7.39 31.00
C ASP A 358 -23.01 -8.01 29.70
N PHE A 359 -21.84 -8.67 29.72
CA PHE A 359 -21.31 -9.37 28.54
C PHE A 359 -22.31 -10.39 27.98
N LYS A 360 -22.82 -11.28 28.85
CA LYS A 360 -23.79 -12.31 28.44
C LYS A 360 -25.08 -11.71 27.89
N GLN A 361 -25.56 -10.62 28.51
CA GLN A 361 -26.74 -9.91 28.05
C GLN A 361 -26.51 -9.30 26.66
N VAL A 362 -25.38 -8.61 26.45
CA VAL A 362 -25.05 -8.00 25.16
C VAL A 362 -24.84 -9.04 24.06
N GLU A 363 -24.16 -10.15 24.35
CA GLU A 363 -23.99 -11.26 23.39
C GLU A 363 -25.33 -11.84 22.94
N THR A 364 -26.23 -12.05 23.89
CA THR A 364 -27.59 -12.53 23.60
C THR A 364 -28.34 -11.51 22.73
N PHE A 365 -28.22 -10.22 23.04
CA PHE A 365 -28.87 -9.15 22.27
C PHE A 365 -28.31 -8.98 20.86
N ILE A 366 -26.99 -9.08 20.67
CA ILE A 366 -26.36 -8.98 19.34
C ILE A 366 -26.87 -10.09 18.42
N THR A 367 -27.11 -11.28 18.95
CA THR A 367 -27.54 -12.46 18.18
C THR A 367 -29.07 -12.62 18.07
N ASN A 368 -29.84 -11.95 18.94
CA ASN A 368 -31.31 -12.06 18.98
C ASN A 368 -31.99 -10.68 19.03
N THR A 369 -32.74 -10.36 17.97
CA THR A 369 -33.49 -9.09 17.84
C THR A 369 -34.65 -8.93 18.83
N GLN A 370 -35.07 -10.01 19.51
CA GLN A 370 -36.17 -10.00 20.48
C GLN A 370 -35.69 -9.92 21.94
N ALA A 371 -34.38 -9.79 22.17
CA ALA A 371 -33.83 -9.66 23.51
C ALA A 371 -34.20 -8.33 24.19
N PHE A 372 -34.03 -8.27 25.52
CA PHE A 372 -34.30 -7.10 26.36
C PHE A 372 -33.50 -5.86 25.91
N GLU A 373 -34.02 -4.66 26.22
CA GLU A 373 -33.30 -3.41 25.95
C GLU A 373 -31.99 -3.33 26.74
N ILE A 374 -30.92 -2.97 26.03
CA ILE A 374 -29.58 -2.73 26.61
C ILE A 374 -29.25 -1.26 26.43
N SER A 375 -28.66 -0.65 27.47
CA SER A 375 -28.22 0.74 27.36
C SER A 375 -27.15 0.90 26.28
N GLN A 376 -27.23 2.00 25.52
CA GLN A 376 -26.31 2.27 24.42
C GLN A 376 -24.84 2.23 24.87
N ALA A 377 -24.52 2.78 26.05
CA ALA A 377 -23.15 2.77 26.58
C ALA A 377 -22.61 1.34 26.78
N LYS A 378 -23.43 0.39 27.26
CA LYS A 378 -23.01 -1.01 27.44
C LYS A 378 -22.78 -1.71 26.10
N LEU A 379 -23.68 -1.48 25.15
CA LEU A 379 -23.56 -2.02 23.80
C LEU A 379 -22.31 -1.49 23.08
N PHE A 380 -22.09 -0.17 23.13
CA PHE A 380 -20.94 0.47 22.50
C PHE A 380 -19.64 0.01 23.14
N GLU A 381 -19.60 -0.14 24.47
CA GLU A 381 -18.44 -0.68 25.15
C GLU A 381 -18.12 -2.11 24.71
N TYR A 382 -19.13 -2.99 24.60
CA TYR A 382 -18.92 -4.35 24.12
C TYR A 382 -18.36 -4.39 22.70
N LEU A 383 -18.94 -3.59 21.80
CA LEU A 383 -18.48 -3.51 20.40
C LEU A 383 -17.06 -2.94 20.32
N ARG A 384 -16.73 -1.90 21.09
CA ARG A 384 -15.38 -1.32 21.18
C ARG A 384 -14.36 -2.35 21.66
N GLN A 385 -14.65 -3.08 22.74
CA GLN A 385 -13.75 -4.13 23.25
C GLN A 385 -13.57 -5.26 22.24
N SER A 386 -14.64 -5.64 21.53
CA SER A 386 -14.58 -6.65 20.47
C SER A 386 -13.67 -6.19 19.32
N MET A 387 -13.79 -4.94 18.88
CA MET A 387 -12.90 -4.37 17.86
C MET A 387 -11.43 -4.40 18.30
N ILE A 388 -11.13 -3.99 19.54
CA ILE A 388 -9.77 -4.04 20.08
C ILE A 388 -9.23 -5.47 20.08
N GLN A 389 -10.02 -6.43 20.56
CA GLN A 389 -9.62 -7.84 20.66
C GLN A 389 -9.38 -8.46 19.27
N GLU A 390 -10.26 -8.17 18.30
CA GLU A 390 -10.07 -8.57 16.89
C GLU A 390 -8.77 -7.98 16.33
N ALA A 391 -8.49 -6.69 16.57
CA ALA A 391 -7.26 -6.04 16.10
C ALA A 391 -5.98 -6.55 16.77
N TRP A 392 -6.05 -6.86 18.07
CA TRP A 392 -4.95 -7.45 18.83
C TRP A 392 -4.58 -8.83 18.28
N ASN A 393 -5.58 -9.68 18.06
CA ASN A 393 -5.39 -11.02 17.49
C ASN A 393 -4.90 -10.98 16.04
N ALA A 394 -5.44 -10.07 15.24
CA ALA A 394 -4.98 -9.85 13.87
C ALA A 394 -3.51 -9.43 13.83
N THR A 395 -3.05 -8.61 14.79
CA THR A 395 -1.65 -8.20 14.91
C THR A 395 -0.73 -9.39 15.18
N ILE A 396 -1.12 -10.29 16.08
CA ILE A 396 -0.40 -11.55 16.35
C ILE A 396 -0.29 -12.39 15.07
N CYS A 397 -1.42 -12.60 14.37
CA CYS A 397 -1.45 -13.40 13.14
C CYS A 397 -0.62 -12.77 12.01
N TYR A 398 -0.70 -11.45 11.86
CA TYR A 398 0.05 -10.70 10.85
C TYR A 398 1.57 -10.81 11.10
N LEU A 399 2.03 -10.67 12.36
CA LEU A 399 3.44 -10.86 12.69
C LEU A 399 3.90 -12.28 12.41
N ALA A 400 3.10 -13.28 12.78
CA ALA A 400 3.39 -14.68 12.47
C ALA A 400 3.57 -14.90 10.96
N GLU A 401 2.69 -14.34 10.15
CA GLU A 401 2.74 -14.44 8.70
C GLU A 401 3.94 -13.71 8.09
N VAL A 402 4.28 -12.50 8.56
CA VAL A 402 5.48 -11.77 8.10
C VAL A 402 6.77 -12.50 8.52
N ARG A 403 6.85 -12.94 9.77
CA ARG A 403 8.02 -13.65 10.30
C ARG A 403 8.25 -14.98 9.60
N SER A 404 7.19 -15.64 9.16
CA SER A 404 7.32 -16.88 8.40
C SER A 404 8.02 -16.72 7.04
N ASP A 405 8.04 -15.51 6.46
CA ASP A 405 8.91 -15.22 5.30
C ASP A 405 10.31 -14.80 5.72
N ARG A 406 10.39 -13.93 6.75
CA ARG A 406 11.64 -13.30 7.18
C ARG A 406 12.63 -14.27 7.79
N ASP A 407 12.12 -15.21 8.58
CA ASP A 407 12.97 -16.11 9.36
C ASP A 407 13.36 -17.35 8.55
N LEU A 408 12.94 -17.46 7.28
CA LEU A 408 13.47 -18.44 6.34
C LEU A 408 14.91 -18.13 5.95
N PRO A 409 15.70 -19.14 5.54
CA PRO A 409 17.07 -18.94 5.05
C PRO A 409 17.16 -18.04 3.81
N GLN A 410 16.10 -17.99 2.99
CA GLN A 410 16.02 -17.19 1.77
C GLN A 410 14.63 -16.55 1.66
N GLU A 411 14.59 -15.32 1.14
CA GLU A 411 13.32 -14.60 0.96
C GLU A 411 12.45 -15.29 -0.10
N PRO A 412 11.19 -15.67 0.21
CA PRO A 412 10.38 -16.53 -0.67
C PRO A 412 10.23 -16.04 -2.09
N ILE A 413 9.96 -14.74 -2.29
CA ILE A 413 9.75 -14.18 -3.63
C ILE A 413 11.03 -14.24 -4.45
N SER A 414 12.17 -13.96 -3.84
CA SER A 414 13.47 -14.05 -4.51
C SER A 414 13.86 -15.51 -4.81
N THR A 415 13.41 -16.48 -4.01
CA THR A 415 13.53 -17.92 -4.34
C THR A 415 12.63 -18.31 -5.52
N CYS A 416 11.39 -17.80 -5.57
CA CYS A 416 10.45 -18.07 -6.66
C CYS A 416 10.85 -17.36 -7.97
N PHE A 417 11.49 -16.19 -7.86
CA PHE A 417 11.84 -15.33 -8.99
C PHE A 417 13.32 -14.89 -8.96
N PRO A 418 14.29 -15.81 -9.04
CA PRO A 418 15.71 -15.51 -8.84
C PRO A 418 16.29 -14.51 -9.85
N ASP A 419 15.77 -14.55 -11.09
CA ASP A 419 16.21 -13.65 -12.16
C ASP A 419 15.60 -12.25 -12.08
N HIS A 420 14.59 -12.03 -11.22
CA HIS A 420 13.91 -10.75 -11.13
C HIS A 420 14.72 -9.75 -10.29
N ILE A 421 14.53 -8.47 -10.56
CA ILE A 421 15.02 -7.39 -9.70
C ILE A 421 13.93 -7.09 -8.67
N ARG A 422 14.28 -7.22 -7.38
CA ARG A 422 13.34 -7.11 -6.26
C ARG A 422 13.03 -5.64 -5.94
N TRP A 423 11.77 -5.26 -6.13
CA TRP A 423 11.20 -3.97 -5.74
C TRP A 423 10.25 -4.12 -4.56
N THR A 424 9.98 -3.05 -3.83
CA THR A 424 9.15 -3.03 -2.62
C THR A 424 8.41 -1.69 -2.50
N ILE A 425 7.35 -1.63 -1.72
CA ILE A 425 6.67 -0.36 -1.35
C ILE A 425 7.31 0.30 -0.10
N HIS A 426 8.10 -0.46 0.66
CA HIS A 426 8.81 -0.01 1.86
C HIS A 426 10.31 0.10 1.60
N ALA A 427 10.95 1.21 2.01
CA ALA A 427 12.39 1.38 1.85
C ALA A 427 13.15 0.47 2.83
N LYS A 428 13.92 -0.49 2.29
CA LYS A 428 14.76 -1.40 3.07
C LYS A 428 16.09 -1.67 2.37
N PRO A 429 17.18 -1.95 3.13
CA PRO A 429 18.43 -2.42 2.56
C PRO A 429 18.20 -3.66 1.67
N GLY A 430 18.96 -3.77 0.58
CA GLY A 430 18.85 -4.88 -0.37
C GLY A 430 17.77 -4.73 -1.45
N GLN A 431 16.86 -3.76 -1.35
CA GLN A 431 15.70 -3.65 -2.25
C GLN A 431 15.46 -2.22 -2.75
N LEU A 432 14.80 -2.12 -3.91
CA LEU A 432 14.42 -0.84 -4.52
C LEU A 432 12.99 -0.48 -4.11
N ALA A 433 12.83 0.59 -3.33
CA ALA A 433 11.50 1.02 -2.94
C ALA A 433 10.87 1.97 -3.95
N VAL A 434 9.68 1.62 -4.45
CA VAL A 434 8.95 2.49 -5.36
C VAL A 434 8.48 3.75 -4.63
N LEU A 435 8.65 4.89 -5.28
CA LEU A 435 8.16 6.17 -4.80
C LEU A 435 6.72 6.36 -5.25
N ILE A 436 5.85 6.59 -4.28
CA ILE A 436 4.47 6.99 -4.48
C ILE A 436 4.35 8.49 -4.16
N THR A 437 3.43 9.17 -4.84
CA THR A 437 3.19 10.60 -4.67
C THR A 437 2.64 10.93 -3.28
N THR A 438 3.34 11.79 -2.55
CA THR A 438 2.96 12.25 -1.21
C THR A 438 2.31 13.64 -1.26
N ALA A 439 1.09 13.76 -0.74
CA ALA A 439 0.40 15.04 -0.61
C ALA A 439 0.89 15.80 0.63
N PHE A 440 0.63 15.25 1.82
CA PHE A 440 1.00 15.81 3.12
C PHE A 440 1.57 14.69 4.00
N GLY A 441 2.75 14.91 4.60
CA GLY A 441 3.35 13.94 5.52
C GLY A 441 3.71 12.61 4.85
N ASP A 442 3.25 11.51 5.44
CA ASP A 442 3.57 10.16 5.01
C ASP A 442 2.80 9.70 3.77
N PRO A 443 3.39 8.83 2.92
CA PRO A 443 2.72 8.29 1.76
C PRO A 443 1.61 7.31 2.15
N VAL A 444 0.41 7.58 1.65
CA VAL A 444 -0.72 6.65 1.67
C VAL A 444 -0.58 5.71 0.49
N GLN A 445 -0.62 4.41 0.76
CA GLN A 445 -0.60 3.40 -0.31
C GLN A 445 -1.92 3.43 -1.09
N PRO A 446 -1.92 3.09 -2.39
CA PRO A 446 -3.09 3.19 -3.26
C PRO A 446 -4.36 2.56 -2.69
N TRP A 447 -4.22 1.38 -2.09
CA TRP A 447 -5.30 0.60 -1.51
C TRP A 447 -5.77 1.06 -0.12
N HIS A 448 -5.09 2.04 0.49
CA HIS A 448 -5.46 2.65 1.78
C HIS A 448 -6.01 4.09 1.63
N GLY A 449 -6.34 4.50 0.42
CA GLY A 449 -6.91 5.82 0.13
C GLY A 449 -7.60 5.84 -1.23
N ILE A 450 -8.00 7.03 -1.70
CA ILE A 450 -8.62 7.25 -3.01
C ILE A 450 -7.84 8.30 -3.79
N GLY A 451 -7.83 8.15 -5.13
CA GLY A 451 -7.12 9.07 -6.01
C GLY A 451 -7.73 10.47 -5.93
N VAL A 452 -6.90 11.50 -5.81
CA VAL A 452 -7.34 12.90 -5.79
C VAL A 452 -6.48 13.80 -6.68
N PHE A 453 -7.11 14.57 -7.55
CA PHE A 453 -6.42 15.65 -8.26
C PHE A 453 -6.31 16.88 -7.35
N MET A 454 -5.08 17.37 -7.18
CA MET A 454 -4.78 18.54 -6.34
C MET A 454 -3.68 19.39 -6.99
N ARG A 455 -3.66 20.70 -6.72
CA ARG A 455 -2.58 21.56 -7.19
C ARG A 455 -1.33 21.39 -6.33
N THR A 456 -0.19 21.40 -7.01
CA THR A 456 1.14 21.50 -6.41
C THR A 456 1.44 22.96 -6.07
N LYS A 457 2.49 23.20 -5.26
CA LYS A 457 2.99 24.55 -4.96
C LYS A 457 3.35 25.36 -6.21
N ASN A 458 3.72 24.69 -7.32
CA ASN A 458 4.06 25.33 -8.60
C ASN A 458 2.85 25.39 -9.55
N ASN A 459 1.63 25.34 -9.02
CA ASN A 459 0.36 25.45 -9.75
C ASN A 459 0.12 24.38 -10.85
N LYS A 460 0.93 23.31 -10.88
CA LYS A 460 0.65 22.09 -11.67
C LYS A 460 -0.36 21.22 -10.95
N ILE A 461 -1.12 20.40 -11.67
CA ILE A 461 -2.06 19.43 -11.11
C ILE A 461 -1.35 18.08 -11.00
N LYS A 462 -1.50 17.40 -9.86
CA LYS A 462 -0.96 16.07 -9.63
C LYS A 462 -2.02 15.18 -9.00
N LEU A 463 -1.94 13.89 -9.31
CA LEU A 463 -2.76 12.87 -8.70
C LEU A 463 -2.06 12.34 -7.45
N TYR A 464 -2.75 12.40 -6.32
CA TYR A 464 -2.30 11.91 -5.02
C TYR A 464 -3.24 10.81 -4.52
N THR A 465 -2.86 10.14 -3.44
CA THR A 465 -3.71 9.22 -2.69
C THR A 465 -3.90 9.77 -1.29
N LEU A 466 -5.15 9.89 -0.83
CA LEU A 466 -5.50 10.33 0.52
C LEU A 466 -6.65 9.47 1.07
N PRO A 467 -6.74 9.26 2.40
CA PRO A 467 -7.89 8.60 3.00
C PRO A 467 -9.16 9.45 2.81
N VAL A 468 -10.31 8.79 2.65
CA VAL A 468 -11.62 9.45 2.49
C VAL A 468 -11.91 10.45 3.62
N LEU A 469 -11.56 10.11 4.87
CA LEU A 469 -11.74 11.00 6.01
C LEU A 469 -11.07 12.38 5.82
N ALA A 470 -9.86 12.40 5.27
CA ALA A 470 -9.14 13.65 5.00
C ALA A 470 -9.74 14.39 3.79
N LEU A 471 -10.18 13.65 2.77
CA LEU A 471 -10.78 14.21 1.55
C LEU A 471 -12.10 14.92 1.85
N GLU A 472 -13.02 14.24 2.54
CA GLU A 472 -14.36 14.75 2.84
C GLU A 472 -14.32 15.82 3.92
N GLY A 473 -13.46 15.66 4.94
CA GLY A 473 -13.16 16.72 5.90
C GLY A 473 -12.58 17.99 5.26
N SER A 474 -11.88 17.85 4.13
CA SER A 474 -11.39 18.99 3.34
C SER A 474 -12.38 19.48 2.28
N LYS A 475 -13.59 18.92 2.23
CA LYS A 475 -14.64 19.22 1.25
C LYS A 475 -14.26 18.91 -0.21
N ALA A 476 -13.44 17.89 -0.43
CA ALA A 476 -13.10 17.43 -1.77
C ALA A 476 -14.35 16.84 -2.47
N ILE A 477 -14.44 17.04 -3.78
CA ILE A 477 -15.61 16.67 -4.59
C ILE A 477 -15.44 15.24 -5.10
N PRO A 478 -16.30 14.28 -4.72
CA PRO A 478 -16.24 12.93 -5.27
C PRO A 478 -16.72 12.90 -6.72
N VAL A 479 -16.03 12.13 -7.56
CA VAL A 479 -16.38 11.91 -8.96
C VAL A 479 -16.75 10.45 -9.17
N LEU A 480 -18.02 10.21 -9.49
CA LEU A 480 -18.59 8.89 -9.76
C LEU A 480 -18.54 8.60 -11.26
N MET A 481 -18.25 7.36 -11.64
CA MET A 481 -18.41 6.94 -13.03
C MET A 481 -19.85 6.48 -13.27
N GLU A 482 -20.49 7.00 -14.30
CA GLU A 482 -21.87 6.63 -14.66
C GLU A 482 -22.01 5.13 -14.95
N ASN A 483 -23.19 4.56 -14.68
CA ASN A 483 -23.59 3.20 -15.06
C ASN A 483 -22.77 2.03 -14.47
N ARG A 484 -21.95 2.23 -13.43
CA ARG A 484 -21.24 1.12 -12.75
C ARG A 484 -22.08 0.33 -11.75
N GLY A 485 -23.25 0.84 -11.35
CA GLY A 485 -24.11 0.19 -10.34
C GLY A 485 -23.52 0.15 -8.92
N ILE A 486 -22.37 0.79 -8.69
CA ILE A 486 -21.67 0.86 -7.39
C ILE A 486 -21.44 2.35 -7.08
N GLU A 487 -21.88 2.80 -5.92
CA GLU A 487 -21.70 4.18 -5.42
C GLU A 487 -20.29 4.43 -4.87
N GLN A 488 -19.26 4.04 -5.63
CA GLN A 488 -17.85 4.27 -5.28
C GLN A 488 -17.28 5.40 -6.14
N PRO A 489 -16.60 6.40 -5.54
CA PRO A 489 -15.88 7.42 -6.31
C PRO A 489 -14.71 6.80 -7.07
N LEU A 490 -14.62 7.14 -8.36
CA LEU A 490 -13.47 6.82 -9.19
C LEU A 490 -12.25 7.68 -8.79
N PHE A 491 -12.50 8.90 -8.32
CA PHE A 491 -11.52 9.81 -7.75
C PHE A 491 -12.22 10.98 -7.04
N TYR A 492 -11.42 11.84 -6.40
CA TYR A 492 -11.83 13.12 -5.86
C TYR A 492 -11.13 14.29 -6.57
N VAL A 493 -11.75 15.47 -6.50
CA VAL A 493 -11.13 16.74 -6.90
C VAL A 493 -10.97 17.60 -5.65
N TYR A 494 -9.72 18.00 -5.37
CA TYR A 494 -9.45 18.84 -4.22
C TYR A 494 -9.99 20.27 -4.43
N PRO A 495 -10.44 20.99 -3.38
CA PRO A 495 -11.13 22.27 -3.54
C PRO A 495 -10.31 23.40 -4.19
N ASP A 496 -9.00 23.25 -4.34
CA ASP A 496 -8.10 24.20 -5.01
C ASP A 496 -8.21 24.15 -6.55
N ILE A 497 -8.87 23.13 -7.09
CA ILE A 497 -9.23 23.04 -8.50
C ILE A 497 -10.71 23.43 -8.64
N LYS A 498 -10.96 24.70 -8.96
CA LYS A 498 -12.29 25.18 -9.32
C LYS A 498 -12.60 24.82 -10.77
N PHE A 499 -13.81 24.34 -11.05
CA PHE A 499 -14.29 24.03 -12.39
C PHE A 499 -15.80 24.30 -12.50
N LYS A 500 -16.28 24.58 -13.72
CA LYS A 500 -17.71 24.87 -14.00
C LYS A 500 -18.49 23.67 -14.54
N SER A 501 -17.80 22.76 -15.21
CA SER A 501 -18.35 21.55 -15.82
C SER A 501 -17.28 20.45 -15.83
N MET A 502 -17.67 19.21 -16.14
CA MET A 502 -16.72 18.11 -16.28
C MET A 502 -15.70 18.39 -17.40
N ASP A 503 -16.12 18.96 -18.54
CA ASP A 503 -15.20 19.33 -19.62
C ASP A 503 -14.16 20.37 -19.19
N ASP A 504 -14.57 21.40 -18.43
CA ASP A 504 -13.66 22.41 -17.88
C ASP A 504 -12.66 21.78 -16.89
N LEU A 505 -13.09 20.82 -16.07
CA LEU A 505 -12.20 20.06 -15.20
C LEU A 505 -11.18 19.26 -16.01
N LEU A 506 -11.63 18.51 -17.02
CA LEU A 506 -10.78 17.65 -17.85
C LEU A 506 -9.74 18.47 -18.63
N GLU A 507 -10.13 19.63 -19.17
CA GLU A 507 -9.19 20.52 -19.84
C GLU A 507 -8.16 21.12 -18.87
N LYS A 508 -8.57 21.51 -17.66
CA LYS A 508 -7.62 21.95 -16.62
C LYS A 508 -6.64 20.85 -16.26
N ILE A 509 -7.12 19.61 -16.07
CA ILE A 509 -6.26 18.46 -15.79
C ILE A 509 -5.29 18.28 -16.95
N LYS A 510 -5.75 18.19 -18.20
CA LYS A 510 -4.90 18.01 -19.37
C LYS A 510 -3.79 19.06 -19.49
N GLN A 511 -4.10 20.34 -19.26
CA GLN A 511 -3.13 21.43 -19.32
C GLN A 511 -2.17 21.47 -18.11
N GLY A 512 -2.67 21.09 -16.94
CA GLY A 512 -1.97 21.24 -15.66
C GLY A 512 -1.20 19.99 -15.21
N LEU A 513 -1.54 18.82 -15.73
CA LEU A 513 -1.09 17.53 -15.21
C LEU A 513 0.42 17.38 -15.26
N THR A 514 1.00 16.90 -14.15
CA THR A 514 2.39 16.49 -14.07
C THR A 514 2.53 15.10 -13.45
N ARG A 515 3.43 14.30 -14.01
CA ARG A 515 3.83 12.99 -13.47
C ARG A 515 5.08 13.06 -12.59
N LYS A 516 5.68 14.23 -12.42
CA LYS A 516 6.86 14.40 -11.52
C LYS A 516 6.44 14.16 -10.08
N ARG A 517 7.03 13.16 -9.43
CA ARG A 517 6.74 12.79 -8.04
C ARG A 517 7.39 13.78 -7.07
N LYS A 518 8.66 14.11 -7.31
CA LYS A 518 9.43 15.13 -6.56
C LYS A 518 9.68 16.37 -7.42
N HIS A 519 9.71 17.53 -6.79
CA HIS A 519 10.14 18.77 -7.42
C HIS A 519 11.67 18.82 -7.52
#